data_AF-A0A9P5XWV1-F1
#
_entry.id   AF-A0A9P5XWV1-F1
#
_cell.length_a   1.000
_cell.length_b   1.000
_cell.length_c   1.000
_cell.angle_alpha   90.00
_cell.angle_beta   90.00
_cell.angle_gamma   90.00
#
_symmetry.space_group_name_H-M   'P 1'
#
loop_
_entity.id
_entity.type
_entity.pdbx_description
1 polymer ?
#
loop_
_entity_poly.entity_id
_entity_poly.type
_entity_poly.pdbx_seq_one_letter_code
_entity_poly.pdbx_strand_id
1 'polypeptide(L)'
;MSTEPPPAANPRLEIQDMATNHPFQFSLLVQSLVILCPRPFPCREIDVTEQKLPEKALSIVQSWVNTGNLQGSTTAEPWNKAAGNLRLPYWDRNAGTPPILSDLLLTVIMPNNGSLQHDNILMAMTDCLPGSA
;
A
#
# COMPACT_ATOMS: atom_id res chain seq x y z
N MET A 1 2.84 -30.42 -21.94
CA MET A 1 2.00 -29.25 -21.59
C MET A 1 2.47 -28.79 -20.22
N SER A 2 3.29 -27.74 -20.14
CA SER A 2 3.75 -27.21 -18.87
C SER A 2 2.64 -26.35 -18.29
N THR A 3 1.89 -26.89 -17.33
CA THR A 3 1.03 -26.10 -16.46
C THR A 3 1.93 -25.41 -15.45
N GLU A 4 2.42 -24.22 -15.80
CA GLU A 4 3.04 -23.33 -14.82
C GLU A 4 1.97 -23.03 -13.75
N PRO A 5 2.24 -23.27 -12.45
CA PRO A 5 1.31 -22.85 -11.41
C PRO A 5 1.09 -21.34 -11.54
N PRO A 6 -0.12 -20.83 -11.30
CA PRO A 6 -0.35 -19.39 -11.31
C PRO A 6 0.71 -18.73 -10.41
N PRO A 7 1.31 -17.60 -10.83
CA PRO A 7 2.35 -16.93 -10.05
C PRO A 7 1.83 -16.78 -8.62
N ALA A 8 2.60 -17.30 -7.65
CA ALA A 8 2.23 -17.27 -6.25
C ALA A 8 1.83 -15.84 -5.89
N ALA A 9 0.58 -15.65 -5.47
CA ALA A 9 0.09 -14.34 -5.08
C ALA A 9 1.04 -13.78 -4.01
N ASN A 10 1.60 -12.59 -4.23
CA ASN A 10 2.44 -11.91 -3.25
C ASN A 10 1.75 -11.93 -1.87
N PRO A 11 2.45 -12.33 -0.79
CA PRO A 11 1.83 -12.48 0.52
C PRO A 11 1.35 -11.13 1.05
N ARG A 12 0.23 -11.14 1.78
CA ARG A 12 -0.20 -9.96 2.56
C ARG A 12 0.75 -9.80 3.75
N LEU A 13 1.22 -8.58 3.98
CA LEU A 13 2.02 -8.24 5.15
C LEU A 13 1.11 -7.78 6.28
N GLU A 14 1.58 -7.95 7.51
CA GLU A 14 0.93 -7.35 8.67
C GLU A 14 1.06 -5.81 8.57
N ILE A 15 0.04 -5.06 8.96
CA ILE A 15 -0.04 -3.61 8.74
C ILE A 15 1.09 -2.82 9.43
N GLN A 16 1.48 -3.20 10.63
CA GLN A 16 2.59 -2.59 11.37
C GLN A 16 3.93 -3.01 10.78
N ASP A 17 4.08 -4.28 10.37
CA ASP A 17 5.28 -4.76 9.68
C ASP A 17 5.50 -4.02 8.36
N MET A 18 4.45 -3.85 7.56
CA MET A 18 4.52 -3.08 6.31
C MET A 18 4.95 -1.63 6.58
N ALA A 19 4.36 -0.98 7.58
CA ALA A 19 4.68 0.40 7.94
C ALA A 19 6.14 0.57 8.41
N THR A 20 6.69 -0.42 9.10
CA THR A 20 8.01 -0.32 9.74
C THR A 20 9.14 -0.80 8.83
N ASN A 21 8.95 -1.95 8.17
CA ASN A 21 10.00 -2.66 7.44
C ASN A 21 9.91 -2.50 5.91
N HIS A 22 8.76 -2.06 5.40
CA HIS A 22 8.50 -1.94 3.97
C HIS A 22 8.06 -0.52 3.56
N PRO A 23 8.88 0.52 3.81
CA PRO A 23 8.49 1.92 3.67
C PRO A 23 8.04 2.30 2.25
N PHE A 24 8.63 1.70 1.21
CA PHE A 24 8.20 1.90 -0.18
C PHE A 24 6.81 1.33 -0.45
N GLN A 25 6.52 0.12 0.05
CA GLN A 25 5.19 -0.50 -0.10
C GLN A 25 4.15 0.26 0.71
N PHE A 26 4.47 0.61 1.97
CA PHE A 26 3.58 1.39 2.81
C PHE A 26 3.25 2.75 2.19
N SER A 27 4.24 3.45 1.66
CA SER A 27 4.03 4.77 1.04
C SER A 27 3.14 4.68 -0.20
N LEU A 28 3.37 3.67 -1.05
CA LEU A 28 2.52 3.42 -2.20
C LEU A 28 1.11 2.94 -1.82
N LEU A 29 0.98 2.15 -0.73
CA LEU A 29 -0.31 1.75 -0.19
C LEU A 29 -1.12 2.99 0.16
N VAL A 30 -0.60 3.85 1.04
CA VAL A 30 -1.31 5.03 1.53
C VAL A 30 -1.65 5.98 0.38
N GLN A 31 -0.69 6.28 -0.51
CA GLN A 31 -0.93 7.13 -1.68
C GLN A 31 -2.03 6.56 -2.59
N SER A 32 -2.02 5.24 -2.81
CA SER A 32 -3.03 4.57 -3.63
C SER A 32 -4.40 4.57 -2.96
N LEU A 33 -4.47 4.27 -1.66
CA LEU A 33 -5.71 4.26 -0.90
C LEU A 33 -6.34 5.65 -0.81
N VAL A 34 -5.54 6.71 -0.64
CA VAL A 34 -6.05 8.10 -0.66
C VAL A 34 -6.76 8.43 -1.98
N ILE A 35 -6.32 7.85 -3.10
CA ILE A 35 -6.93 8.06 -4.42
C ILE A 35 -8.11 7.11 -4.67
N LEU A 36 -8.00 5.85 -4.25
CA LEU A 36 -8.95 4.79 -4.55
C LEU A 36 -10.14 4.74 -3.59
N CYS A 37 -9.93 5.09 -2.33
CA CYS A 37 -10.91 4.89 -1.27
C CYS A 37 -11.73 6.17 -1.05
N PRO A 38 -13.04 6.16 -1.35
CA PRO A 38 -13.92 7.22 -0.92
C PRO A 38 -14.02 7.23 0.61
N ARG A 39 -14.27 8.40 1.20
CA ARG A 39 -14.58 8.54 2.64
C ARG A 39 -16.07 8.83 2.81
N PRO A 40 -16.84 8.00 3.55
CA PRO A 40 -16.43 6.77 4.26
C PRO A 40 -16.17 5.59 3.32
N PHE A 41 -15.28 4.67 3.71
CA PHE A 41 -14.90 3.51 2.89
C PHE A 41 -15.93 2.37 3.04
N PRO A 42 -16.54 1.89 1.94
CA PRO A 42 -17.48 0.77 2.01
C PRO A 42 -16.74 -0.57 1.98
N CYS A 43 -16.82 -1.38 3.06
CA CYS A 43 -16.12 -2.68 3.14
C CYS A 43 -16.38 -3.63 1.97
N ARG A 44 -17.55 -3.54 1.32
CA ARG A 44 -17.88 -4.34 0.12
C ARG A 44 -16.97 -4.06 -1.08
N GLU A 45 -16.27 -2.93 -1.11
CA GLU A 45 -15.34 -2.57 -2.17
C GLU A 45 -13.90 -2.99 -1.85
N ILE A 46 -13.65 -3.65 -0.73
CA ILE A 46 -12.28 -4.01 -0.32
C ILE A 46 -11.56 -4.89 -1.36
N ASP A 47 -12.25 -5.89 -1.91
CA ASP A 47 -11.68 -6.77 -2.94
C ASP A 47 -11.38 -6.00 -4.23
N VAL A 48 -12.25 -5.05 -4.59
CA VAL A 48 -12.06 -4.19 -5.77
C VAL A 48 -10.88 -3.25 -5.55
N THR A 49 -10.75 -2.68 -4.35
CA THR A 49 -9.60 -1.85 -3.98
C THR A 49 -8.32 -2.67 -4.03
N GLU A 50 -8.30 -3.89 -3.46
CA GLU A 50 -7.12 -4.76 -3.49
C GLU A 50 -6.68 -5.10 -4.92
N GLN A 51 -7.61 -5.39 -5.81
CA GLN A 51 -7.30 -5.66 -7.23
C GLN A 51 -6.71 -4.44 -7.95
N LYS A 52 -7.16 -3.22 -7.59
CA LYS A 52 -6.70 -1.96 -8.23
C LYS A 52 -5.41 -1.41 -7.62
N LEU A 53 -5.00 -1.88 -6.44
CA LEU A 53 -3.84 -1.34 -5.71
C LEU A 53 -2.53 -1.40 -6.51
N PRO A 54 -2.11 -2.56 -7.07
CA PRO A 54 -0.85 -2.65 -7.81
C PRO A 54 -0.82 -1.73 -9.03
N GLU A 55 -1.92 -1.69 -9.80
CA GLU A 55 -2.04 -0.84 -10.99
C GLU A 55 -2.00 0.64 -10.61
N LYS A 56 -2.72 1.04 -9.55
CA LYS A 56 -2.69 2.43 -9.07
C LYS A 56 -1.31 2.82 -8.57
N ALA A 57 -0.65 1.95 -7.81
CA ALA A 57 0.70 2.18 -7.33
C ALA A 57 1.70 2.34 -8.48
N LEU A 58 1.65 1.48 -9.50
CA LEU A 58 2.48 1.61 -10.69
C LEU A 58 2.21 2.92 -11.43
N SER A 59 0.95 3.33 -11.55
CA SER A 59 0.58 4.62 -12.16
C SER A 59 1.15 5.81 -11.37
N ILE A 60 1.17 5.76 -10.04
CA ILE A 60 1.81 6.79 -9.20
C ILE A 60 3.32 6.84 -9.45
N VAL A 61 3.99 5.69 -9.45
CA VAL A 61 5.44 5.61 -9.71
C VAL A 61 5.78 6.17 -11.09
N GLN A 62 5.01 5.80 -12.12
CA GLN A 62 5.17 6.35 -13.47
C GLN A 62 4.94 7.86 -13.50
N SER A 63 3.96 8.37 -12.76
CA SER A 63 3.74 9.82 -12.64
C SER A 63 4.97 10.51 -12.05
N TRP A 64 5.58 9.95 -11.00
CA TRP A 64 6.78 10.55 -10.40
C TRP A 64 7.99 10.53 -11.34
N VAL A 65 8.13 9.49 -12.15
CA VAL A 65 9.15 9.42 -13.22
C VAL A 65 8.90 10.53 -14.24
N ASN A 66 7.67 10.68 -14.71
CA ASN A 66 7.30 11.66 -15.73
C ASN A 66 7.46 13.12 -15.24
N THR A 67 7.21 13.39 -13.96
CA THR A 67 7.39 14.73 -13.37
C THR A 67 8.81 14.99 -12.88
N GLY A 68 9.75 14.07 -13.07
CA GLY A 68 11.15 14.22 -12.66
C GLY A 68 11.40 14.13 -11.15
N ASN A 69 10.39 13.72 -10.37
CA ASN A 69 10.53 13.45 -8.93
C ASN A 69 11.29 12.14 -8.66
N LEU A 70 11.46 11.32 -9.69
CA LEU A 70 12.08 10.01 -9.64
C LEU A 70 12.93 9.82 -10.91
N GLN A 71 14.25 9.94 -10.79
CA GLN A 71 15.15 10.02 -11.95
C GLN A 71 15.80 8.66 -12.28
N GLY A 72 15.43 8.10 -13.44
CA GLY A 72 16.07 6.92 -14.01
C GLY A 72 15.61 5.58 -13.42
N SER A 73 15.83 4.50 -14.17
CA SER A 73 15.32 3.17 -13.85
C SER A 73 15.82 2.61 -12.50
N THR A 74 17.06 2.93 -12.11
CA THR A 74 17.67 2.43 -10.87
C THR A 74 17.03 3.01 -9.60
N THR A 75 16.60 4.27 -9.64
CA THR A 75 15.89 4.88 -8.50
C THR A 75 14.43 4.44 -8.47
N ALA A 76 13.87 4.08 -9.63
CA ALA A 76 12.49 3.60 -9.77
C ALA A 76 12.33 2.13 -9.39
N GLU A 77 13.38 1.33 -9.46
CA GLU A 77 13.35 -0.10 -9.18
C GLU A 77 12.72 -0.48 -7.82
N PRO A 78 13.12 0.10 -6.67
CA PRO A 78 12.49 -0.24 -5.39
C PRO A 78 11.01 0.11 -5.34
N TRP A 79 10.61 1.21 -5.98
CA TRP A 79 9.22 1.64 -6.07
C TRP A 79 8.38 0.74 -7.00
N ASN A 80 8.92 0.37 -8.16
CA ASN A 80 8.27 -0.56 -9.09
C ASN A 80 8.09 -1.95 -8.48
N LYS A 81 9.12 -2.45 -7.77
CA LYS A 81 9.05 -3.72 -7.04
C LYS A 81 8.02 -3.66 -5.92
N ALA A 82 7.99 -2.56 -5.17
CA ALA A 82 6.99 -2.34 -4.13
C ALA A 82 5.57 -2.30 -4.71
N ALA A 83 5.36 -1.61 -5.83
CA ALA A 83 4.06 -1.53 -6.50
C ALA A 83 3.58 -2.90 -7.01
N GLY A 84 4.46 -3.70 -7.64
CA GLY A 84 4.13 -5.04 -8.12
C GLY A 84 3.83 -6.05 -7.00
N ASN A 85 4.43 -5.83 -5.82
CA ASN A 85 4.21 -6.66 -4.64
C ASN A 85 3.07 -6.16 -3.73
N LEU A 86 2.42 -5.06 -4.11
CA LEU A 86 1.47 -4.40 -3.24
C LEU A 86 0.21 -5.24 -3.07
N ARG A 87 -0.14 -5.50 -1.81
CA ARG A 87 -1.40 -6.13 -1.39
C ARG A 87 -1.97 -5.31 -0.24
N LEU A 88 -3.26 -5.44 0.02
CA LEU A 88 -3.80 -4.91 1.27
C LEU A 88 -3.12 -5.62 2.45
N PRO A 89 -2.65 -4.86 3.45
CA PRO A 89 -2.15 -5.46 4.66
C PRO A 89 -3.29 -6.15 5.42
N TYR A 90 -2.93 -7.12 6.26
CA TYR A 90 -3.85 -7.68 7.25
C TYR A 90 -3.56 -7.07 8.63
N TRP A 91 -4.52 -7.15 9.53
CA TRP A 91 -4.33 -6.79 10.93
C TRP A 91 -4.72 -7.97 11.82
N ASP A 92 -3.76 -8.48 12.60
CA ASP A 92 -4.02 -9.47 13.63
C ASP A 92 -4.63 -8.80 14.87
N ARG A 93 -5.94 -9.01 15.06
CA ARG A 93 -6.69 -8.43 16.18
C ARG A 93 -6.25 -8.99 17.54
N ASN A 94 -5.61 -10.15 17.58
CA ASN A 94 -5.11 -10.75 18.82
C ASN A 94 -3.82 -10.06 19.31
N ALA A 95 -3.07 -9.44 18.39
CA ALA A 95 -1.85 -8.69 18.70
C ALA A 95 -2.13 -7.29 19.30
N GLY A 96 -3.42 -6.89 19.38
CA GLY A 96 -3.84 -5.55 19.80
C GLY A 96 -3.84 -4.55 18.66
N THR A 97 -4.29 -3.32 18.93
CA THR A 97 -4.33 -2.25 17.93
C THR A 97 -2.93 -1.72 17.66
N PRO A 98 -2.40 -1.85 16.42
CA PRO A 98 -1.08 -1.33 16.09
C PRO A 98 -1.08 0.21 16.16
N PRO A 99 0.05 0.82 16.56
CA PRO A 99 0.19 2.28 16.63
C PRO A 99 -0.25 3.00 15.35
N ILE A 100 0.06 2.41 14.19
CA ILE A 100 -0.27 2.98 12.88
C ILE A 100 -1.78 3.13 12.62
N LEU A 101 -2.63 2.40 13.36
CA LEU A 101 -4.09 2.52 13.30
C LEU A 101 -4.66 3.48 14.37
N SER A 102 -3.81 4.00 15.25
CA SER A 102 -4.16 4.97 16.29
C SER A 102 -3.74 6.39 15.95
N ASP A 103 -2.76 6.55 15.06
CA ASP A 103 -2.29 7.86 14.61
C ASP A 103 -3.31 8.55 13.70
N LEU A 104 -3.57 9.83 13.90
CA LEU A 104 -4.48 10.60 13.03
C LEU A 104 -3.91 10.83 11.63
N LEU A 105 -2.58 10.88 11.53
CA LEU A 105 -1.85 11.18 10.30
C LEU A 105 -0.84 10.06 10.01
N LEU A 106 -0.80 9.62 8.76
CA LEU A 106 0.22 8.72 8.24
C LEU A 106 1.29 9.54 7.54
N THR A 107 2.55 9.31 7.91
CA THR A 107 3.70 9.88 7.21
C THR A 107 4.21 8.86 6.19
N VAL A 108 4.34 9.28 4.93
CA VAL A 108 4.85 8.46 3.83
C VAL A 108 6.11 9.09 3.26
N ILE A 109 7.01 8.26 2.76
CA ILE A 109 8.21 8.74 2.06
C ILE A 109 7.85 9.09 0.61
N MET A 110 8.56 10.08 0.07
CA MET A 110 8.47 10.52 -1.31
C MET A 110 9.79 10.22 -2.03
N PRO A 111 9.77 10.00 -3.36
CA PRO A 111 10.97 9.62 -4.12
C PRO A 111 12.09 10.67 -4.13
N ASN A 112 11.79 11.93 -3.80
CA ASN A 112 12.73 13.05 -3.74
C ASN A 112 13.38 13.22 -2.34
N ASN A 113 13.48 12.15 -1.55
CA ASN A 113 13.86 12.17 -0.13
C ASN A 113 12.96 13.06 0.76
N GLY A 114 11.79 13.46 0.27
CA GLY A 114 10.78 14.14 1.05
C GLY A 114 9.90 13.19 1.85
N SER A 115 9.05 13.75 2.69
CA SER A 115 7.94 13.07 3.32
C SER A 115 6.64 13.84 3.09
N LEU A 116 5.53 13.12 3.10
CA LEU A 116 4.19 13.69 2.99
C LEU A 116 3.33 13.12 4.12
N GLN A 117 2.42 13.94 4.65
CA GLN A 117 1.44 13.50 5.64
C GLN A 117 0.06 13.42 4.99
N HIS A 118 -0.63 12.32 5.28
CA HIS A 118 -2.02 12.11 4.91
C HIS A 118 -2.85 11.83 6.15
N ASP A 119 -4.10 12.28 6.17
CA ASP A 119 -5.09 11.73 7.11
C ASP A 119 -5.09 10.21 7.05
N ASN A 120 -5.18 9.56 8.20
CA ASN A 120 -5.09 8.12 8.29
C ASN A 120 -6.30 7.41 7.63
N ILE A 121 -6.11 7.04 6.36
CA ILE A 121 -7.10 6.29 5.59
C ILE A 121 -7.28 4.86 6.11
N LEU A 122 -6.28 4.30 6.79
CA LEU A 122 -6.33 2.95 7.34
C LEU A 122 -7.36 2.88 8.48
N MET A 123 -7.50 3.94 9.29
CA MET A 123 -8.55 4.04 10.32
C MET A 123 -9.96 3.88 9.74
N ALA A 124 -10.21 4.42 8.54
CA ALA A 124 -11.51 4.30 7.88
C ALA A 124 -11.75 2.90 7.27
N MET A 125 -10.70 2.09 7.15
CA MET A 125 -10.74 0.76 6.58
C MET A 125 -10.56 -0.35 7.63
N THR A 126 -10.26 0.00 8.88
CA THR A 126 -9.92 -0.93 9.98
C THR A 126 -10.90 -2.07 10.13
N ASP A 127 -12.21 -1.79 10.03
CA ASP A 127 -13.26 -2.81 10.16
C ASP A 127 -13.31 -3.78 8.99
N CYS A 128 -12.81 -3.35 7.83
CA CYS A 128 -12.81 -4.12 6.60
C CYS A 128 -11.49 -4.88 6.39
N LEU A 129 -10.39 -4.44 7.01
CA LEU A 129 -9.08 -5.05 6.82
C LEU A 129 -9.13 -6.56 7.09
N PRO A 130 -8.49 -7.39 6.25
CA PRO A 130 -8.44 -8.82 6.48
C PRO A 130 -7.88 -9.12 7.87
N GLY A 131 -8.55 -9.98 8.63
CA GLY A 131 -7.95 -10.59 9.81
C GLY A 131 -6.89 -11.61 9.41
N SER A 132 -5.94 -11.89 10.31
CA SER A 132 -5.04 -13.04 10.16
C SER A 132 -5.88 -14.32 10.04
N ALA A 133 -5.65 -15.09 8.98
CA ALA A 133 -6.23 -16.43 8.79
C ALA A 133 -5.51 -17.47 9.65
#